data_AF-A0A816FCE9-F1
#
_entry.id   AF-A0A816FCE9-F1
#
_cell.length_a   1.000
_cell.length_b   1.000
_cell.length_c   1.000
_cell.angle_alpha   90.00
_cell.angle_beta   90.00
_cell.angle_gamma   90.00
#
_symmetry.space_group_name_H-M   'P 1'
#
loop_
_entity.id
_entity.type
_entity.pdbx_description
1 polymer ?
#
loop_
_entity_poly.entity_id
_entity_poly.type
_entity_poly.pdbx_seq_one_letter_code
_entity_poly.pdbx_strand_id
1 'polypeptide(L)'
;MGNKGAKTRGSTALTPRQIAMLQANTNYTEREIREWHEGFLRDCPNGRLDKKKFREVHRQFYPQGKADNFCKHAFATFDQNNDGTIDFDEFLLAISATSQSNLDDRLSVAFDM
;
A
#
# COMPACT_ATOMS: atom_id res chain seq x y z
N MET A 1 -1.16 -19.83 24.01
CA MET A 1 -1.64 -20.52 22.79
C MET A 1 -1.48 -19.57 21.62
N GLY A 2 -0.47 -19.81 20.77
CA GLY A 2 -0.08 -18.88 19.70
C GLY A 2 -0.98 -19.01 18.48
N ASN A 3 -1.67 -17.92 18.13
CA ASN A 3 -2.32 -17.79 16.83
C ASN A 3 -1.24 -17.45 15.79
N LYS A 4 -0.64 -18.48 15.19
CA LYS A 4 0.19 -18.36 13.99
C LYS A 4 -0.67 -18.52 12.74
N GLY A 5 -0.64 -17.52 11.87
CA GLY A 5 -0.72 -17.69 10.43
C GLY A 5 -2.09 -18.04 9.84
N ALA A 6 -2.88 -17.02 9.51
CA ALA A 6 -3.78 -17.07 8.37
C ALA A 6 -3.48 -15.85 7.50
N LYS A 7 -2.37 -15.89 6.74
CA LYS A 7 -2.19 -15.01 5.59
C LYS A 7 -3.25 -15.42 4.58
N THR A 8 -4.34 -14.66 4.53
CA THR A 8 -5.40 -14.83 3.54
C THR A 8 -4.82 -14.53 2.17
N ARG A 9 -4.60 -15.60 1.39
CA ARG A 9 -4.39 -15.58 -0.05
C ARG A 9 -5.35 -14.56 -0.66
N GLY A 10 -4.83 -13.58 -1.42
CA GLY A 10 -5.56 -12.50 -2.11
C GLY A 10 -7.08 -12.60 -2.00
N SER A 11 -7.61 -12.19 -0.85
CA SER A 11 -9.04 -12.32 -0.57
C SER A 11 -9.69 -11.06 -1.09
N THR A 12 -10.59 -11.21 -2.07
CA THR A 12 -11.35 -10.13 -2.71
C THR A 12 -12.35 -9.44 -1.78
N ALA A 13 -12.33 -9.76 -0.48
CA ALA A 13 -13.23 -9.24 0.53
C ALA A 13 -12.44 -8.79 1.76
N LEU A 14 -12.63 -7.54 2.15
CA LEU A 14 -12.08 -6.98 3.38
C LEU A 14 -12.76 -7.60 4.59
N THR A 15 -11.97 -8.22 5.47
CA THR A 15 -12.49 -8.68 6.77
C THR A 15 -12.54 -7.53 7.77
N PRO A 16 -13.47 -7.55 8.76
CA PRO A 16 -13.52 -6.53 9.81
C PRO A 16 -12.19 -6.39 10.57
N ARG A 17 -11.46 -7.51 10.71
CA ARG A 17 -10.14 -7.54 11.35
C ARG A 17 -9.07 -6.84 10.50
N GLN A 18 -9.08 -7.03 9.18
CA GLN A 18 -8.18 -6.30 8.28
C GLN A 18 -8.47 -4.80 8.31
N ILE A 19 -9.75 -4.40 8.24
CA ILE A 19 -10.13 -2.99 8.32
C ILE A 19 -9.62 -2.39 9.63
N ALA A 20 -9.87 -3.04 10.77
CA ALA A 20 -9.38 -2.55 12.07
C ALA A 20 -7.85 -2.44 12.12
N MET A 21 -7.13 -3.41 11.53
CA MET A 21 -5.67 -3.34 11.42
C MET A 21 -5.22 -2.16 10.54
N LEU A 22 -5.84 -1.96 9.39
CA LEU A 22 -5.50 -0.87 8.48
C LEU A 22 -5.83 0.49 9.13
N GLN A 23 -6.96 0.64 9.81
CA GLN A 23 -7.28 1.86 10.57
C GLN A 23 -6.32 2.13 11.73
N ALA A 24 -5.76 1.08 12.34
CA ALA A 24 -4.79 1.25 13.42
C ALA A 24 -3.38 1.62 12.93
N ASN A 25 -3.06 1.30 11.66
CA ASN A 25 -1.74 1.53 11.07
C ASN A 25 -1.73 2.62 9.98
N THR A 26 -2.89 3.20 9.67
CA THR A 26 -3.05 4.28 8.69
C THR A 26 -4.00 5.34 9.26
N ASN A 27 -3.98 6.55 8.71
CA ASN A 27 -4.93 7.59 9.09
C ASN A 27 -6.26 7.52 8.29
N TYR A 28 -6.52 6.40 7.60
CA TYR A 28 -7.73 6.25 6.81
C TYR A 28 -8.90 5.73 7.63
N THR A 29 -10.10 6.24 7.34
CA THR A 29 -11.35 5.73 7.88
C THR A 29 -11.75 4.42 7.18
N GLU A 30 -12.62 3.61 7.82
CA GLU A 30 -13.17 2.41 7.20
C GLU A 30 -13.76 2.69 5.81
N ARG A 31 -14.44 3.84 5.64
CA ARG A 31 -15.02 4.23 4.35
C ARG A 31 -13.93 4.41 3.29
N GLU A 32 -12.88 5.16 3.60
CA GLU A 32 -11.77 5.39 2.67
C GLU A 32 -11.04 4.08 2.34
N ILE A 33 -10.83 3.20 3.33
CA ILE A 33 -10.22 1.88 3.12
C ILE A 33 -11.06 1.06 2.12
N ARG A 34 -12.39 1.09 2.25
CA ARG A 34 -13.30 0.39 1.32
C ARG A 34 -13.22 0.99 -0.09
N GLU A 35 -13.23 2.32 -0.22
CA GLU A 35 -13.11 3.00 -1.52
C GLU A 35 -11.78 2.67 -2.21
N TRP A 36 -10.68 2.69 -1.46
CA TRP A 36 -9.37 2.25 -1.96
C TRP A 36 -9.36 0.79 -2.40
N HIS A 37 -9.99 -0.09 -1.63
CA HIS A 37 -10.09 -1.52 -1.95
C HIS A 37 -10.92 -1.77 -3.21
N GLU A 38 -12.04 -1.07 -3.38
CA GLU A 38 -12.85 -1.15 -4.60
C GLU A 38 -12.08 -0.66 -5.83
N GLY A 39 -11.33 0.45 -5.70
CA GLY A 39 -10.43 0.90 -6.75
C GLY A 39 -9.36 -0.13 -7.08
N PHE A 40 -8.72 -0.68 -6.04
CA PHE A 40 -7.67 -1.69 -6.19
C PHE A 40 -8.18 -2.95 -6.89
N LEU A 41 -9.37 -3.46 -6.53
CA LEU A 41 -9.97 -4.62 -7.21
C LEU A 41 -10.41 -4.34 -8.64
N ARG A 42 -10.78 -3.09 -8.96
CA ARG A 42 -11.12 -2.69 -10.33
C ARG A 42 -9.90 -2.76 -11.24
N ASP A 43 -8.73 -2.34 -10.74
CA ASP A 43 -7.48 -2.36 -11.49
C ASP A 43 -6.73 -3.71 -11.41
N CYS A 44 -6.89 -4.43 -10.30
CA CYS A 44 -6.29 -5.73 -10.00
C CYS A 44 -7.36 -6.72 -9.50
N PRO A 45 -8.12 -7.38 -10.41
CA PRO A 45 -9.23 -8.27 -10.04
C PRO A 45 -8.81 -9.52 -9.27
N ASN A 46 -7.51 -9.86 -9.29
CA ASN A 46 -6.89 -10.92 -8.50
C ASN A 46 -6.54 -10.47 -7.06
N GLY A 47 -6.77 -9.21 -6.70
CA GLY A 47 -6.40 -8.64 -5.41
C GLY A 47 -4.89 -8.57 -5.16
N ARG A 48 -4.08 -8.60 -6.23
CA ARG A 48 -2.61 -8.53 -6.16
C ARG A 48 -2.06 -7.63 -7.24
N LEU A 49 -1.10 -6.78 -6.87
CA LEU A 49 -0.42 -5.89 -7.80
C LEU A 49 1.01 -6.39 -8.06
N ASP A 50 1.22 -6.96 -9.24
CA ASP A 50 2.54 -7.47 -9.63
C ASP A 50 3.48 -6.34 -10.09
N LYS A 51 4.80 -6.59 -10.06
CA LYS A 51 5.83 -5.64 -10.56
C LYS A 51 5.58 -5.10 -11.96
N LYS A 52 4.97 -5.92 -12.84
CA LYS A 52 4.63 -5.51 -14.22
C LYS A 52 3.47 -4.51 -14.21
N LYS A 53 2.40 -4.82 -13.47
CA LYS A 53 1.21 -3.99 -13.38
C LYS A 53 1.49 -2.67 -12.65
N PHE A 54 2.27 -2.71 -11.57
CA PHE A 54 2.74 -1.51 -10.88
C PHE A 54 3.44 -0.52 -11.81
N ARG A 55 4.35 -1.03 -12.67
CA ARG A 55 5.04 -0.19 -13.67
C ARG A 55 4.10 0.38 -14.72
N GLU A 56 3.12 -0.40 -15.18
CA GLU A 56 2.13 0.05 -16.16
C GLU A 56 1.28 1.19 -15.60
N VAL A 57 0.75 1.01 -14.39
CA VAL A 57 -0.05 2.01 -13.66
C VAL A 57 0.78 3.28 -13.41
N HIS A 58 2.01 3.14 -12.91
CA HIS A 58 2.91 4.28 -12.71
C HIS A 58 3.20 5.03 -14.01
N ARG A 59 3.37 4.33 -15.14
CA ARG A 59 3.62 4.97 -16.45
C ARG A 59 2.39 5.73 -16.96
N GLN A 60 1.19 5.28 -16.63
CA GLN A 60 -0.05 6.01 -16.97
C GLN A 60 -0.17 7.32 -16.19
N PHE A 61 0.18 7.34 -14.91
CA PHE A 61 0.15 8.56 -14.09
C PHE A 61 1.32 9.50 -14.34
N TYR A 62 2.51 8.96 -14.64
CA TYR A 62 3.73 9.73 -14.88
C TYR A 62 4.42 9.33 -16.19
N PRO A 63 3.82 9.66 -17.36
CA PRO A 63 4.31 9.22 -18.67
C PRO A 63 5.70 9.77 -19.03
N GLN A 64 6.16 10.85 -18.38
CA GLN A 64 7.46 11.50 -18.62
C GLN A 64 8.56 11.15 -17.60
N GLY A 65 8.25 10.32 -16.58
CA GLY A 65 9.21 9.98 -15.51
C GLY A 65 10.16 8.83 -15.87
N LYS A 66 11.37 8.83 -15.30
CA LYS A 66 12.29 7.66 -15.28
C LYS A 66 11.73 6.58 -14.33
N ALA A 67 10.62 5.98 -14.73
CA ALA A 67 9.82 5.10 -13.88
C ALA A 67 10.57 3.83 -13.44
N ASP A 68 11.51 3.29 -14.21
CA ASP A 68 12.01 1.93 -13.97
C ASP A 68 12.85 1.80 -12.68
N ASN A 69 13.72 2.78 -12.38
CA ASN A 69 14.53 2.75 -11.14
C ASN A 69 13.71 3.11 -9.90
N PHE A 70 12.81 4.10 -10.02
CA PHE A 70 11.92 4.48 -8.93
C PHE A 70 10.93 3.37 -8.61
N CYS A 71 10.29 2.78 -9.62
CA CYS A 71 9.37 1.66 -9.44
C CYS A 71 10.05 0.46 -8.79
N LYS A 72 11.32 0.16 -9.12
CA LYS A 72 12.04 -0.93 -8.45
C LYS A 72 12.20 -0.69 -6.95
N HIS A 73 12.62 0.51 -6.55
CA HIS A 73 12.84 0.84 -5.15
C HIS A 73 11.51 0.97 -4.40
N ALA A 74 10.54 1.70 -4.97
CA ALA A 74 9.21 1.84 -4.40
C ALA A 74 8.53 0.48 -4.23
N PHE A 75 8.61 -0.40 -5.23
CA PHE A 75 8.06 -1.75 -5.13
C PHE A 75 8.73 -2.54 -4.01
N ALA A 76 10.06 -2.48 -3.86
CA ALA A 76 10.76 -3.16 -2.77
C ALA A 76 10.38 -2.62 -1.38
N THR A 77 10.06 -1.33 -1.28
CA THR A 77 9.55 -0.74 -0.03
C THR A 77 8.11 -1.17 0.26
N PHE A 78 7.29 -1.38 -0.77
CA PHE A 78 5.87 -1.71 -0.63
C PHE A 78 5.68 -3.22 -0.39
N ASP A 79 6.49 -4.06 -1.06
CA ASP A 79 6.54 -5.52 -0.91
C ASP A 79 7.28 -5.92 0.39
N GLN A 80 6.65 -5.68 1.54
CA GLN A 80 7.24 -5.95 2.86
C GLN A 80 7.58 -7.43 3.05
N ASN A 81 6.76 -8.31 2.49
CA ASN A 81 6.94 -9.75 2.62
C ASN A 81 7.89 -10.35 1.56
N ASN A 82 8.35 -9.55 0.58
CA ASN A 82 9.22 -9.94 -0.52
C ASN A 82 8.68 -11.14 -1.33
N ASP A 83 7.36 -11.28 -1.46
CA ASP A 83 6.73 -12.34 -2.25
C ASP A 83 6.67 -11.98 -3.75
N GLY A 84 7.08 -10.76 -4.11
CA GLY A 84 7.11 -10.26 -5.48
C GLY A 84 5.77 -9.70 -5.97
N THR A 85 4.76 -9.67 -5.10
CA THR A 85 3.45 -9.07 -5.31
C THR A 85 3.12 -8.10 -4.17
N ILE A 86 2.36 -7.06 -4.47
CA ILE A 86 1.86 -6.15 -3.43
C ILE A 86 0.40 -6.50 -3.19
N ASP A 87 0.10 -6.95 -1.97
CA ASP A 87 -1.27 -7.16 -1.52
C ASP A 87 -1.95 -5.80 -1.19
N PHE A 88 -3.27 -5.77 -1.10
CA PHE A 88 -4.00 -4.53 -0.76
C PHE A 88 -3.52 -3.89 0.55
N ASP A 89 -3.25 -4.72 1.56
CA ASP A 89 -2.80 -4.23 2.87
C ASP A 89 -1.45 -3.51 2.75
N GLU A 90 -0.49 -4.11 2.02
CA GLU A 90 0.82 -3.54 1.75
C GLU A 90 0.73 -2.27 0.91
N PHE A 91 -0.15 -2.25 -0.09
CA PHE A 91 -0.42 -1.07 -0.91
C PHE A 91 -0.90 0.10 -0.05
N LEU A 92 -1.94 -0.11 0.77
CA LEU A 92 -2.52 0.99 1.55
C LEU A 92 -1.60 1.47 2.66
N LEU A 93 -0.89 0.56 3.33
CA LEU A 93 0.12 0.91 4.33
C LEU A 93 1.24 1.74 3.72
N ALA A 94 1.73 1.35 2.55
CA ALA A 94 2.81 2.06 1.87
C ALA A 94 2.37 3.46 1.37
N ILE A 95 1.14 3.58 0.87
CA ILE A 95 0.56 4.87 0.51
C ILE A 95 0.42 5.75 1.75
N SER A 96 -0.13 5.23 2.85
CA SER A 96 -0.22 5.97 4.12
C SER A 96 1.15 6.44 4.60
N ALA A 97 2.17 5.57 4.59
CA ALA A 97 3.52 5.91 5.00
C ALA A 97 4.15 6.97 4.08
N THR A 98 3.93 6.90 2.77
CA THR A 98 4.41 7.90 1.80
C THR A 98 3.67 9.25 1.95
N SER A 99 2.39 9.21 2.33
CA SER A 99 1.55 10.36 2.66
C SER A 99 1.73 10.91 4.08
N GLN A 100 2.54 10.25 4.93
CA GLN A 100 2.93 10.73 6.26
C GLN A 100 4.38 11.23 6.29
N SER A 101 5.28 10.57 5.55
CA SER A 101 6.69 10.97 5.40
C SER A 101 6.89 12.29 4.66
N ASN A 102 5.87 12.80 3.98
CA ASN A 102 5.84 14.15 3.41
C ASN A 102 5.34 15.24 4.41
N LEU A 103 4.86 14.86 5.60
CA LEU A 103 4.37 15.79 6.62
C LEU A 103 5.18 15.76 7.93
N ASP A 104 5.68 14.60 8.36
CA ASP A 104 6.39 14.48 9.65
C ASP A 104 7.87 14.90 9.57
N ASP A 105 8.50 14.79 8.40
CA ASP A 105 9.92 15.17 8.20
C ASP A 105 10.16 16.69 8.16
N ARG A 106 9.11 17.52 8.38
CA ARG A 106 9.23 18.98 8.44
C ARG A 106 8.93 19.60 9.80
N LEU A 107 8.39 18.86 10.77
CA LEU A 107 7.93 19.46 12.02
C LEU A 107 8.73 19.08 13.27
N SER A 108 9.52 18.01 13.28
CA SER A 108 10.41 17.70 14.41
C SER A 108 11.73 18.46 14.39
N VAL A 109 12.19 18.92 13.21
CA VAL A 109 13.38 19.80 13.09
C VAL A 109 13.04 21.27 13.40
N ALA A 110 11.77 21.65 13.39
CA ALA A 110 11.33 23.02 13.62
C ALA A 110 11.14 23.39 15.11
N PHE A 111 11.11 22.41 16.02
CA PHE A 111 10.83 22.64 17.45
C PHE A 111 11.93 22.16 18.40
N ASP A 112 13.10 21.76 17.89
CA ASP A 112 14.30 21.49 18.71
C ASP A 112 15.42 22.51 18.40
N MET A 113 15.06 23.80 18.46
CA MET A 113 15.98 24.94 18.64
C MET A 113 15.49 25.83 19.78
#